data_AF-A0A441TQD4-F1
#
_entry.id   AF-A0A441TQD4-F1
#
_cell.length_a   1.000
_cell.length_b   1.000
_cell.length_c   1.000
_cell.angle_alpha   90.00
_cell.angle_beta   90.00
_cell.angle_gamma   90.00
#
_symmetry.space_group_name_H-M   'P 1'
#
loop_
_entity.id
_entity.type
_entity.pdbx_description
1 polymer ?
#
loop_
_entity_poly.entity_id
_entity_poly.type
_entity_poly.pdbx_seq_one_letter_code
_entity_poly.pdbx_strand_id
1 'polypeptide(L)'
;LGLGAMAVAVIVAILLGKRLSRPIQAIAGQATRVADFDLDGVTPLPRSRVLELDNQASAFNAMLIGLRAFSTYIPRSLVAKLVRTGEIGIAEPREAVVTVM
;
A
#
# COMPACT_ATOMS: atom_id res chain seq x y z
N LEU A 1 38.46 25.95 4.92
CA LEU A 1 38.06 24.73 4.16
C LEU A 1 37.07 23.85 4.94
N GLY A 2 37.35 23.49 6.21
CA GLY A 2 36.47 22.59 7.00
C GLY A 2 35.02 23.06 7.17
N LEU A 3 34.79 24.33 7.53
CA LEU A 3 33.41 24.87 7.68
C LEU A 3 32.61 24.85 6.37
N GLY A 4 33.25 25.11 5.24
CA GLY A 4 32.61 25.05 3.92
C GLY A 4 32.20 23.62 3.55
N ALA A 5 33.10 22.65 3.77
CA ALA A 5 32.79 21.24 3.55
C ALA A 5 31.65 20.75 4.46
N MET A 6 31.64 21.16 5.73
CA MET A 6 30.57 20.83 6.68
C MET A 6 29.22 21.42 6.25
N ALA A 7 29.21 22.69 5.83
CA ALA A 7 27.99 23.33 5.33
C ALA A 7 27.43 22.60 4.10
N VAL A 8 28.29 22.22 3.15
CA VAL A 8 27.88 21.45 1.96
C VAL A 8 27.32 20.09 2.36
N ALA A 9 27.97 19.36 3.26
CA ALA A 9 27.48 18.06 3.73
C ALA A 9 26.09 18.15 4.37
N VAL A 10 25.86 19.16 5.22
CA VAL A 10 24.54 19.40 5.84
C VAL A 10 23.48 19.71 4.79
N ILE A 11 23.79 20.57 3.81
CA ILE A 11 22.86 20.90 2.72
C ILE A 11 22.51 19.64 1.93
N VAL A 12 23.49 18.82 1.56
CA VAL A 12 23.27 17.56 0.83
C VAL A 12 22.42 16.59 1.64
N ALA A 13 22.68 16.43 2.93
CA ALA A 13 21.90 15.57 3.81
C ALA A 13 20.43 16.01 3.88
N ILE A 14 20.17 17.32 4.05
CA ILE A 14 18.81 17.88 4.06
C ILE A 14 18.11 17.66 2.72
N LEU A 15 18.81 17.90 1.60
CA LEU A 15 18.25 17.70 0.26
C LEU A 15 17.89 16.23 0.02
N LEU A 16 18.76 15.30 0.43
CA LEU A 16 18.53 13.87 0.29
C LEU A 16 17.35 13.41 1.15
N GLY A 17 17.29 13.86 2.42
CA GLY A 17 16.17 13.61 3.31
C GLY A 17 14.85 14.07 2.70
N LYS A 18 14.78 15.33 2.25
CA LYS A 18 13.54 15.87 1.64
C LYS A 18 13.15 15.16 0.33
N ARG A 19 14.13 14.76 -0.49
CA ARG A 19 13.87 14.02 -1.74
C ARG A 19 13.35 12.61 -1.49
N LEU A 20 13.79 11.95 -0.41
CA LEU A 20 13.37 10.58 -0.09
C LEU A 20 12.06 10.55 0.72
N SER A 21 11.83 11.52 1.61
CA SER A 21 10.62 11.57 2.42
C SER A 21 9.34 11.73 1.59
N ARG A 22 9.37 12.54 0.52
CA ARG A 22 8.20 12.76 -0.35
C ARG A 22 7.63 11.47 -0.96
N PRO A 23 8.42 10.66 -1.71
CA PRO A 23 7.90 9.42 -2.29
C PRO A 23 7.50 8.41 -1.20
N ILE A 24 8.23 8.32 -0.08
CA ILE A 24 7.85 7.44 1.04
C ILE A 24 6.47 7.81 1.59
N GLN A 25 6.20 9.10 1.81
CA GLN A 25 4.89 9.57 2.26
C GLN A 25 3.78 9.31 1.24
N ALA A 26 4.07 9.43 -0.05
CA ALA A 26 3.11 9.11 -1.11
C ALA A 26 2.73 7.62 -1.10
N ILE A 27 3.70 6.72 -0.96
CA ILE A 27 3.47 5.27 -0.83
C ILE A 27 2.62 4.98 0.41
N ALA A 28 2.99 5.55 1.56
CA ALA A 28 2.26 5.37 2.81
C ALA A 28 0.79 5.83 2.69
N GLY A 29 0.54 7.00 2.10
CA GLY A 29 -0.82 7.51 1.91
C GLY A 29 -1.69 6.64 1.01
N GLN A 30 -1.12 6.04 -0.04
CA GLN A 30 -1.85 5.06 -0.86
C GLN A 30 -2.07 3.74 -0.12
N ALA A 31 -1.08 3.29 0.66
CA ALA A 31 -1.20 2.08 1.47
C ALA A 31 -2.30 2.19 2.53
N THR A 32 -2.46 3.35 3.17
CA THR A 32 -3.58 3.58 4.11
C THR A 32 -4.94 3.41 3.42
N ARG A 33 -5.11 3.95 2.21
CA ARG A 33 -6.35 3.75 1.43
C ARG A 33 -6.61 2.29 1.08
N VAL A 34 -5.56 1.55 0.69
CA VAL A 34 -5.66 0.10 0.45
C VAL A 34 -6.04 -0.64 1.73
N ALA A 35 -5.48 -0.27 2.88
CA ALA A 35 -5.80 -0.86 4.17
C ALA A 35 -7.27 -0.60 4.56
N ASP A 36 -7.83 0.55 4.22
CA ASP A 36 -9.26 0.83 4.41
C ASP A 36 -10.17 0.16 3.35
N PHE A 37 -9.58 -0.66 2.47
CA PHE A 37 -10.23 -1.33 1.34
C PHE A 37 -10.90 -0.37 0.34
N ASP A 38 -10.44 0.90 0.29
CA ASP A 38 -10.82 1.89 -0.72
C ASP A 38 -9.94 1.72 -1.97
N LEU A 39 -10.22 0.68 -2.75
CA LEU A 39 -9.38 0.31 -3.90
C LEU A 39 -9.63 1.18 -5.13
N ASP A 40 -10.79 1.83 -5.23
CA ASP A 40 -11.13 2.67 -6.38
C ASP A 40 -10.45 4.03 -6.28
N GLY A 41 -10.29 4.58 -5.07
CA GLY A 41 -9.59 5.84 -4.81
C GLY A 41 -8.07 5.75 -4.92
N VAL A 42 -7.50 4.54 -5.05
CA VAL A 42 -6.06 4.34 -5.12
C VAL A 42 -5.56 4.48 -6.57
N THR A 43 -4.74 5.49 -6.80
CA THR A 43 -3.99 5.64 -8.05
C THR A 43 -2.71 4.82 -7.99
N PRO A 44 -2.35 4.06 -9.05
CA PRO A 44 -1.07 3.36 -9.13
C PRO A 44 0.11 4.30 -8.87
N LEU A 45 1.09 3.81 -8.13
CA LEU A 45 2.30 4.57 -7.84
C LEU A 45 3.14 4.73 -9.11
N PRO A 46 3.66 5.93 -9.39
CA PRO A 46 4.54 6.15 -10.54
C PRO A 46 5.90 5.48 -10.32
N ARG A 47 6.62 5.25 -11.43
CA ARG A 47 7.99 4.73 -11.38
C ARG A 47 8.95 5.69 -10.67
N SER A 48 9.94 5.14 -9.98
CA SER A 48 10.95 5.91 -9.27
C SER A 48 12.32 5.82 -9.94
N ARG A 49 13.16 6.84 -9.74
CA ARG A 49 14.58 6.80 -10.12
C ARG A 49 15.44 6.05 -9.10
N VAL A 50 14.93 5.88 -7.88
CA VAL A 50 15.57 5.07 -6.84
C VAL A 50 15.06 3.66 -6.99
N LEU A 51 15.95 2.71 -7.25
CA LEU A 51 15.60 1.32 -7.56
C LEU A 51 14.75 0.69 -6.46
N GLU A 52 15.09 0.94 -5.19
CA GLU A 52 14.36 0.43 -4.03
C GLU A 52 12.91 0.95 -4.01
N LEU A 53 12.71 2.22 -4.33
CA LEU A 53 11.37 2.82 -4.39
C LEU A 53 10.60 2.35 -5.64
N ASP A 54 11.27 2.08 -6.76
CA ASP A 54 10.63 1.55 -7.97
C ASP A 54 10.15 0.11 -7.73
N ASN A 55 10.97 -0.71 -7.07
CA ASN A 55 10.60 -2.05 -6.65
C ASN A 55 9.40 -2.03 -5.70
N GLN A 56 9.38 -1.12 -4.71
CA GLN A 56 8.22 -0.95 -3.82
C GLN A 56 6.97 -0.52 -4.58
N ALA A 57 7.07 0.44 -5.49
CA ALA A 57 5.95 0.90 -6.31
C ALA A 57 5.39 -0.23 -7.19
N SER A 58 6.26 -1.02 -7.80
CA SER A 58 5.89 -2.19 -8.60
C SER A 58 5.15 -3.24 -7.77
N ALA A 59 5.70 -3.63 -6.61
CA ALA A 59 5.07 -4.59 -5.71
C ALA A 59 3.71 -4.09 -5.19
N PHE A 60 3.62 -2.82 -4.82
CA PHE A 60 2.36 -2.18 -4.40
C PHE A 60 1.31 -2.22 -5.52
N ASN A 61 1.70 -1.86 -6.74
CA ASN A 61 0.79 -1.87 -7.89
C ASN A 61 0.30 -3.30 -8.21
N ALA A 62 1.17 -4.31 -8.12
CA ALA A 62 0.79 -5.71 -8.28
C ALA A 62 -0.22 -6.16 -7.21
N MET A 63 0.00 -5.78 -5.94
CA MET A 63 -0.94 -6.02 -4.85
C MET A 63 -2.30 -5.35 -5.11
N LEU A 64 -2.32 -4.09 -5.53
CA LEU A 64 -3.55 -3.34 -5.84
C LEU A 64 -4.38 -4.07 -6.93
N ILE A 65 -3.72 -4.58 -7.97
CA ILE A 65 -4.38 -5.35 -9.03
C ILE A 65 -5.00 -6.63 -8.47
N GLY A 66 -4.24 -7.41 -7.69
CA GLY A 66 -4.73 -8.64 -7.07
C GLY A 66 -5.92 -8.40 -6.15
N LEU A 67 -5.87 -7.34 -5.35
CA LEU A 67 -6.95 -7.00 -4.42
C LEU A 67 -8.21 -6.50 -5.14
N ARG A 68 -8.05 -5.73 -6.23
CA ARG A 68 -9.17 -5.35 -7.09
C ARG A 68 -9.83 -6.56 -7.73
N ALA A 69 -9.03 -7.52 -8.23
CA ALA A 69 -9.55 -8.76 -8.79
C ALA A 69 -10.34 -9.58 -7.75
N PHE A 70 -9.85 -9.66 -6.51
CA PHE A 70 -10.56 -10.32 -5.41
C PHE A 70 -11.90 -9.65 -5.07
N SER A 71 -11.96 -8.32 -5.15
CA SER A 71 -13.20 -7.56 -4.89
C SER A 71 -14.34 -7.87 -5.86
N THR A 72 -14.05 -8.47 -7.01
CA THR A 72 -15.06 -8.95 -7.97
C THR A 72 -15.85 -10.14 -7.43
N TYR A 73 -15.23 -10.94 -6.54
CA TYR A 73 -15.82 -12.19 -6.04
C TYR A 73 -16.38 -12.08 -4.62
N ILE A 74 -15.99 -11.05 -3.86
CA ILE A 74 -16.45 -10.85 -2.48
C ILE A 74 -17.04 -9.45 -2.31
N PRO A 75 -18.21 -9.31 -1.64
CA PRO A 75 -18.80 -7.99 -1.38
C PRO A 75 -17.81 -7.09 -0.63
N ARG A 76 -17.53 -5.91 -1.19
CA ARG A 76 -16.57 -4.94 -0.64
C ARG A 76 -16.89 -4.53 0.80
N SER A 77 -18.18 -4.40 1.12
CA SER A 77 -18.65 -4.08 2.48
C SER A 77 -18.26 -5.15 3.50
N LEU A 78 -18.17 -6.40 3.07
CA LEU A 78 -17.81 -7.54 3.92
C LEU A 78 -16.31 -7.53 4.21
N VAL A 79 -15.49 -7.30 3.18
CA VAL A 79 -14.02 -7.19 3.37
C VAL A 79 -13.66 -5.95 4.18
N ALA A 80 -14.24 -4.80 3.89
CA ALA A 80 -14.02 -3.58 4.67
C ALA A 80 -14.41 -3.76 6.16
N LYS A 81 -15.48 -4.51 6.43
CA LYS A 81 -15.88 -4.86 7.81
C LYS A 81 -14.85 -5.78 8.47
N LEU A 82 -14.37 -6.82 7.77
CA LEU A 82 -13.34 -7.73 8.29
C LEU A 82 -12.04 -6.98 8.63
N VAL A 83 -11.58 -6.11 7.73
CA VAL A 83 -10.34 -5.33 7.95
C VAL A 83 -10.47 -4.35 9.11
N ARG A 84 -11.63 -3.70 9.26
CA ARG A 84 -11.89 -2.77 10.38
C ARG A 84 -12.03 -3.47 11.73
N THR A 85 -12.68 -4.64 11.75
CA THR A 85 -12.88 -5.39 13.01
C THR A 85 -11.63 -6.18 13.39
N GLY A 86 -10.72 -6.46 12.45
CA GLY A 86 -9.54 -7.31 12.68
C GLY A 86 -9.87 -8.78 12.94
N GLU A 87 -11.16 -9.15 12.83
CA GLU A 87 -11.66 -10.50 13.07
C GLU A 87 -11.59 -11.31 11.79
N ILE A 88 -10.54 -12.11 11.67
CA ILE A 88 -10.30 -13.02 10.54
C ILE A 88 -11.20 -14.26 10.59
N GLY A 89 -11.99 -14.43 11.68
CA GLY A 89 -12.65 -15.69 12.06
C GLY A 89 -14.18 -15.75 11.90
N ILE A 90 -14.84 -14.74 11.32
CA ILE A 90 -16.31 -14.76 11.18
C ILE A 90 -16.81 -15.71 10.08
N ALA A 91 -15.90 -16.27 9.28
CA ALA A 91 -16.18 -17.27 8.26
C ALA A 91 -15.40 -18.55 8.57
N GLU A 92 -15.76 -19.24 9.65
CA GLU A 92 -15.44 -20.67 9.77
C GLU A 92 -16.06 -21.37 8.53
N PRO A 93 -15.27 -22.04 7.68
CA PRO A 93 -15.78 -22.78 6.54
C PRO A 93 -16.78 -23.83 7.03
N ARG A 94 -18.08 -23.54 6.89
CA ARG A 94 -19.14 -24.50 7.18
C ARG A 94 -19.43 -25.31 5.93
N GLU A 95 -19.02 -26.57 5.93
CA GLU A 95 -19.55 -27.55 5.00
C GLU A 95 -21.04 -27.75 5.32
N ALA A 96 -21.90 -27.27 4.42
CA ALA A 96 -23.33 -27.59 4.45
C ALA A 96 -23.58 -28.67 3.41
N VAL A 97 -23.97 -29.86 3.87
CA VAL A 97 -24.48 -30.91 2.97
C VAL A 97 -25.82 -30.44 2.42
N VAL A 98 -25.83 -30.06 1.14
CA VAL A 98 -27.07 -29.66 0.45
C VAL A 98 -27.70 -30.92 -0.14
N THR A 99 -28.82 -31.35 0.43
CA THR A 99 -29.66 -32.36 -0.22
C THR A 99 -30.48 -31.69 -1.31
N VAL A 100 -30.23 -32.08 -2.56
CA VAL A 100 -31.09 -31.73 -3.70
C VAL A 100 -32.24 -32.74 -3.74
N MET A 101 -33.48 -32.26 -3.66
CA MET A 101 -34.69 -33.06 -3.86
C MET A 101 -35.20 -32.92 -5.29
#